data_AF-A0A2K0WUU0-F1
#
_entry.id   AF-A0A2K0WUU0-F1
#
_cell.length_a   1.000
_cell.length_b   1.000
_cell.length_c   1.000
_cell.angle_alpha   90.00
_cell.angle_beta   90.00
_cell.angle_gamma   90.00
#
_symmetry.space_group_name_H-M   'P 1'
#
loop_
_entity.id
_entity.type
_entity.pdbx_description
1 polymer ?
#
loop_
_entity_poly.entity_id
_entity_poly.type
_entity_poly.pdbx_seq_one_letter_code
_entity_poly.pdbx_strand_id
1 'polypeptide(L)'
;MGWILVGAALQATAFTRGHLIVGRIVAGVGTGLKTSTVPMYQSELCESTKRGRLVSAEVMFVGIGIAFAYWWDFAFSFVGGPLAWR
;
A
#
# COMPACT_ATOMS: atom_id res chain seq x y z
N MET A 1 10.48 -5.02 -2.80
CA MET A 1 9.29 -5.89 -2.57
C MET A 1 9.39 -6.74 -1.30
N GLY A 2 10.54 -7.31 -0.94
CA GLY A 2 10.68 -8.14 0.27
C GLY A 2 10.22 -7.46 1.57
N TRP A 3 10.51 -6.17 1.74
CA TRP A 3 10.09 -5.41 2.93
C TRP A 3 8.57 -5.27 3.08
N ILE A 4 7.84 -5.20 1.97
CA ILE A 4 6.37 -5.14 1.97
C ILE A 4 5.78 -6.51 2.33
N LEU A 5 6.37 -7.60 1.81
CA LEU A 5 5.92 -8.97 2.12
C LEU A 5 6.13 -9.30 3.60
N VAL A 6 7.28 -8.92 4.16
CA VAL A 6 7.57 -9.10 5.60
C VAL A 6 6.61 -8.26 6.45
N GLY A 7 6.38 -6.99 6.08
CA GLY A 7 5.44 -6.13 6.79
C GLY A 7 3.98 -6.63 6.72
N ALA A 8 3.56 -7.19 5.58
CA ALA A 8 2.22 -7.77 5.40
C ALA A 8 2.05 -9.06 6.21
N ALA A 9 3.05 -9.95 6.21
CA ALA A 9 3.04 -11.17 7.01
C ALA A 9 2.93 -10.84 8.51
N LEU A 10 3.70 -9.86 9.00
CA LEU A 10 3.65 -9.41 10.39
C LEU A 10 2.30 -8.80 10.78
N GLN A 11 1.64 -8.07 9.87
CA GLN A 11 0.30 -7.54 10.12
C GLN A 11 -0.75 -8.65 10.16
N ALA A 12 -0.68 -9.63 9.25
CA ALA A 12 -1.61 -10.75 9.20
C ALA A 12 -1.53 -11.65 10.46
N THR A 13 -0.33 -11.80 11.04
CA THR A 13 -0.11 -12.61 12.26
C THR A 13 -0.17 -11.82 13.56
N ALA A 14 -0.54 -10.53 13.53
CA ALA A 14 -0.51 -9.71 14.74
C ALA A 14 -1.63 -10.09 15.73
N PHE A 15 -1.25 -10.48 16.96
CA PHE A 15 -2.17 -10.78 18.06
C PHE A 15 -2.30 -9.65 19.09
N THR A 16 -1.40 -8.68 19.06
CA THR A 16 -1.39 -7.53 19.98
C THR A 16 -1.25 -6.21 19.21
N ARG A 17 -1.79 -5.12 19.76
CA ARG A 17 -1.75 -3.78 19.14
C ARG A 17 -0.33 -3.31 18.82
N GLY A 18 0.63 -3.60 19.71
CA GLY A 18 2.04 -3.26 19.49
C GLY A 18 2.65 -3.98 18.28
N HIS A 19 2.30 -5.25 18.06
CA HIS A 19 2.78 -6.02 16.92
C HIS A 19 2.25 -5.48 15.58
N LEU A 20 0.99 -5.02 15.57
CA LEU A 20 0.37 -4.38 14.41
C LEU A 20 1.06 -3.06 14.03
N ILE A 21 1.41 -2.24 15.03
CA ILE A 21 2.13 -0.97 14.80
C ILE A 21 3.51 -1.24 14.19
N VAL A 22 4.25 -2.22 14.69
CA VAL A 22 5.56 -2.59 14.13
C VAL A 22 5.42 -3.09 12.70
N GLY A 23 4.44 -3.95 12.41
CA GLY A 23 4.15 -4.42 11.06
C GLY A 23 3.81 -3.28 10.08
N ARG A 24 3.10 -2.24 10.56
CA ARG A 24 2.77 -1.04 9.77
C ARG A 24 4.00 -0.17 9.50
N ILE A 25 4.91 0.00 10.46
CA ILE A 25 6.17 0.74 10.25
C ILE A 25 7.02 0.05 9.19
N VAL A 26 7.18 -1.28 9.30
CA VAL A 26 7.94 -2.08 8.33
C VAL A 26 7.30 -1.97 6.95
N ALA A 27 6.01 -2.26 6.80
CA ALA A 27 5.32 -2.12 5.51
C ALA A 27 5.39 -0.69 4.94
N GLY A 28 5.33 0.33 5.82
CA GLY A 28 5.42 1.74 5.47
C GLY A 28 6.77 2.10 4.85
N VAL A 29 7.88 1.68 5.46
CA VAL A 29 9.24 1.89 4.91
C VAL A 29 9.37 1.25 3.53
N GLY A 30 8.84 0.03 3.36
CA GLY A 30 8.89 -0.68 2.08
C GLY A 30 8.06 0.02 1.00
N THR A 31 6.91 0.57 1.38
CA THR A 31 6.04 1.33 0.47
C THR A 31 6.65 2.67 0.10
N GLY A 32 7.30 3.36 1.05
CA GLY A 32 8.03 4.61 0.81
C GLY A 32 9.18 4.44 -0.19
N LEU A 33 10.00 3.40 -0.02
CA LEU A 33 11.07 3.08 -0.97
C LEU A 33 10.53 2.74 -2.37
N LYS A 34 9.39 2.03 -2.44
CA LYS A 34 8.74 1.71 -3.72
C LYS A 34 8.21 2.98 -4.40
N THR A 35 7.49 3.83 -3.67
CA THR A 35 6.81 5.00 -4.26
C THR A 35 7.76 6.10 -4.74
N SER A 36 8.99 6.16 -4.22
CA SER A 36 10.01 7.10 -4.72
C SER A 36 10.77 6.55 -5.92
N THR A 37 11.05 5.24 -5.92
CA THR A 37 11.88 4.60 -6.95
C THR A 37 11.09 4.31 -8.24
N VAL A 38 9.85 3.83 -8.13
CA VAL A 38 9.04 3.41 -9.29
C VAL A 38 8.75 4.55 -10.27
N PRO A 39 8.19 5.71 -9.86
CA PRO A 39 7.91 6.79 -10.82
C PRO A 39 9.20 7.41 -11.38
N MET A 40 10.29 7.42 -10.61
CA MET A 40 11.59 7.90 -11.07
C MET A 40 12.13 7.01 -12.20
N TYR A 41 12.17 5.71 -11.98
CA TYR A 41 12.59 4.73 -12.98
C TYR A 41 11.69 4.74 -14.22
N GLN A 42 10.38 4.84 -14.01
CA GLN A 42 9.43 4.97 -15.11
C GLN A 42 9.66 6.25 -15.90
N SER A 43 10.04 7.34 -15.25
CA SER A 43 10.38 8.59 -15.94
C SER A 43 11.65 8.47 -16.79
N GLU A 44 12.60 7.61 -16.43
CA GLU A 44 13.86 7.39 -17.16
C GLU A 44 13.66 6.54 -18.43
N LEU A 45 12.74 5.57 -18.37
CA LEU A 45 12.43 4.68 -19.50
C LEU A 45 11.44 5.27 -20.52
N CYS A 46 10.71 6.32 -20.14
CA CYS A 46 9.63 6.86 -20.97
C CYS A 46 10.10 7.94 -21.95
N GLU A 47 9.64 7.84 -23.20
CA GLU A 47 9.72 8.93 -24.18
C GLU A 47 9.15 10.24 -23.61
N SER A 48 9.85 11.35 -23.83
CA SER A 48 9.57 12.69 -23.30
C SER A 48 8.10 13.12 -23.44
N THR A 49 7.46 12.82 -24.57
CA THR A 49 6.04 13.14 -24.84
C THR A 49 5.04 12.37 -23.97
N LYS A 50 5.37 11.16 -23.50
CA LYS A 50 4.42 10.26 -22.80
C LYS A 50 4.64 10.18 -21.29
N ARG A 51 5.73 10.78 -20.78
CA ARG A 51 6.11 10.75 -19.35
C ARG A 51 4.98 11.16 -18.41
N GLY A 52 4.29 12.26 -18.72
CA GLY A 52 3.19 12.75 -17.89
C GLY A 52 2.00 11.80 -17.82
N ARG A 53 1.66 11.13 -18.94
CA ARG A 53 0.53 10.19 -18.97
C ARG A 53 0.80 8.91 -18.19
N LEU A 54 2.02 8.38 -18.31
CA LEU A 54 2.46 7.18 -17.59
C LEU A 54 2.61 7.48 -16.08
N VAL A 55 3.24 8.63 -15.78
CA VAL A 55 3.11 9.46 -14.57
C VAL A 55 1.81 9.26 -13.78
N SER A 56 0.79 9.91 -14.34
CA SER A 56 -0.54 10.04 -13.75
C SER A 56 -1.31 8.71 -13.71
N ALA A 57 -1.05 7.80 -14.64
CA ALA A 57 -1.69 6.48 -14.64
C ALA A 57 -1.32 5.66 -13.39
N GLU A 58 -0.05 5.73 -12.94
CA GLU A 58 0.39 5.04 -11.72
C GLU A 58 -0.39 5.52 -10.49
N VAL A 59 -0.47 6.84 -10.29
CA VAL A 59 -1.20 7.44 -9.17
C VAL A 59 -2.70 7.16 -9.25
N MET A 60 -3.27 7.11 -10.46
CA MET A 60 -4.67 6.73 -10.68
C MET A 60 -4.94 5.31 -10.19
N PHE A 61 -4.09 4.33 -10.52
CA PHE A 61 -4.24 2.95 -10.02
C PHE A 61 -4.09 2.85 -8.50
N VAL A 62 -3.19 3.65 -7.91
CA VAL A 62 -3.08 3.73 -6.44
C VAL A 62 -4.36 4.28 -5.82
N GLY A 63 -4.94 5.34 -6.38
CA GLY A 63 -6.20 5.92 -5.91
C GLY A 63 -7.38 4.94 -6.00
N ILE A 64 -7.49 4.21 -7.12
CA ILE A 64 -8.49 3.15 -7.29
C ILE A 64 -8.32 2.06 -6.23
N GLY A 65 -7.08 1.61 -5.99
CA GLY A 65 -6.79 0.60 -4.96
C GLY A 65 -7.18 1.05 -3.56
N ILE A 66 -6.93 2.31 -3.21
CA ILE A 66 -7.33 2.89 -1.92
C ILE A 66 -8.86 2.95 -1.80
N ALA A 67 -9.56 3.34 -2.88
CA ALA A 67 -11.01 3.36 -2.89
C ALA A 67 -11.60 1.96 -2.63
N PHE A 68 -11.07 0.92 -3.29
CA PHE A 68 -11.48 -0.46 -3.02
C PHE A 68 -11.17 -0.91 -1.59
N ALA A 69 -10.01 -0.54 -1.04
CA ALA A 69 -9.65 -0.86 0.34
C ALA A 69 -10.63 -0.24 1.35
N TYR A 70 -11.03 1.02 1.15
CA TYR A 70 -12.02 1.67 2.01
C TYR A 70 -13.42 1.06 1.89
N TRP A 71 -13.82 0.63 0.70
CA TRP A 71 -15.08 -0.11 0.54
C TRP A 71 -15.07 -1.44 1.30
N TRP A 72 -13.92 -2.12 1.34
CA TRP A 72 -13.75 -3.33 2.12
C TRP A 72 -13.76 -3.04 3.62
N ASP A 73 -13.01 -2.03 4.09
CA ASP A 73 -13.03 -1.58 5.48
C ASP A 73 -14.46 -1.25 5.96
N PHE A 74 -15.22 -0.55 5.12
CA PHE A 74 -16.63 -0.25 5.36
C PHE A 74 -17.47 -1.53 5.47
N ALA A 75 -17.28 -2.52 4.59
CA ALA A 75 -18.00 -3.79 4.65
C ALA A 75 -17.69 -4.59 5.93
N PHE A 76 -16.44 -4.56 6.40
CA PHE A 76 -16.03 -5.26 7.63
C PHE A 76 -16.38 -4.50 8.91
N SER A 77 -16.64 -3.19 8.82
CA SER A 77 -17.14 -2.36 9.93
C SER A 77 -18.50 -2.82 10.46
N PHE A 78 -19.31 -3.49 9.63
CA PHE A 78 -20.59 -4.09 10.06
C PHE A 78 -20.41 -5.40 10.87
N VAL A 79 -19.25 -6.05 10.74
CA VAL A 79 -18.90 -7.29 11.47
C VAL A 79 -18.18 -6.87 12.76
N GLY A 80 -18.96 -6.52 13.79
CA GLY A 80 -18.41 -6.13 15.09
C GLY A 80 -17.47 -7.19 15.68
N GLY A 81 -16.32 -6.75 16.21
CA GLY A 81 -15.35 -7.60 16.90
C GLY A 81 -13.89 -7.34 16.50
N PRO A 82 -12.96 -8.22 16.90
CA PRO A 82 -11.54 -8.11 16.55
C PRO A 82 -11.23 -8.15 15.06
N LEU A 83 -12.16 -8.63 14.23
CA LEU A 83 -12.02 -8.66 12.77
C LEU A 83 -12.20 -7.29 12.11
N ALA A 84 -12.85 -6.32 12.76
CA ALA A 84 -13.11 -5.02 12.15
C ALA A 84 -11.84 -4.15 12.01
N TRP A 85 -10.78 -4.43 12.79
CA TRP A 85 -9.54 -3.62 12.82
C TRP A 85 -8.28 -4.41 12.44
N ARG A 86 -8.41 -5.69 12.13
CA ARG A 86 -7.31 -6.56 11.67
C ARG A 86 -7.29 -6.60 10.16
#